data_AF-A0A355WFI5-F1
#
_entry.id   AF-A0A355WFI5-F1
#
_cell.length_a   1.000
_cell.length_b   1.000
_cell.length_c   1.000
_cell.angle_alpha   90.00
_cell.angle_beta   90.00
_cell.angle_gamma   90.00
#
_symmetry.space_group_name_H-M   'P 1'
#
loop_
_entity.id
_entity.type
_entity.pdbx_description
1 polymer ?
#
loop_
_entity_poly.entity_id
_entity_poly.type
_entity_poly.pdbx_seq_one_letter_code
_entity_poly.pdbx_strand_id
1 'polypeptide(L)'
;DVYEKGISVAGMSKTFSLAGLRLGWIAAPLDVLVAVSIHRDYNTISVGMLDDYFAAMALETKDKILARSQQITLGNLAILDAWVADEPSMSYVKPKAGTTALLKYDFDMPSRDFCIQLLQQTGVMFTPGSVMHMEGWLRVGYANDPEILRTGLAKVSGFLAGLAANSGSAA
;
A
#
# COMPACT_ATOMS: atom_id res chain seq x y z
N ASP A 1 -14.49 -22.44 6.62
CA ASP A 1 -14.84 -21.10 6.11
C ASP A 1 -15.68 -20.37 7.15
N VAL A 2 -15.48 -19.07 7.32
CA VAL A 2 -16.20 -18.27 8.36
C VAL A 2 -17.62 -17.90 7.90
N TYR A 3 -17.87 -17.93 6.59
CA TYR A 3 -19.17 -17.58 5.99
C TYR A 3 -19.42 -18.38 4.71
N GLU A 4 -20.55 -19.08 4.64
CA GLU A 4 -20.89 -19.99 3.53
C GLU A 4 -21.02 -19.28 2.17
N LYS A 5 -21.41 -18.00 2.17
CA LYS A 5 -21.51 -17.18 0.95
C LYS A 5 -20.28 -16.28 0.77
N GLY A 6 -19.19 -16.60 1.45
CA GLY A 6 -17.94 -15.86 1.37
C GLY A 6 -17.28 -16.03 0.00
N ILE A 7 -16.75 -14.94 -0.54
CA ILE A 7 -15.92 -14.94 -1.74
C ILE A 7 -14.59 -14.30 -1.35
N SER A 8 -13.53 -15.10 -1.30
CA SER A 8 -12.18 -14.62 -1.02
C SER A 8 -11.42 -14.44 -2.32
N VAL A 9 -10.90 -13.23 -2.54
CA VAL A 9 -10.04 -12.89 -3.68
C VAL A 9 -8.64 -12.62 -3.17
N ALA A 10 -7.65 -13.29 -3.77
CA ALA A 10 -6.25 -13.10 -3.42
C ALA A 10 -5.36 -13.25 -4.65
N GLY A 11 -4.08 -12.94 -4.49
CA GLY A 11 -3.12 -13.15 -5.56
C GLY A 11 -1.68 -12.82 -5.19
N MET A 12 -0.81 -12.97 -6.16
CA MET A 12 0.65 -12.92 -5.98
C MET A 12 1.18 -11.50 -5.75
N SER A 13 0.35 -10.47 -5.98
CA SER A 13 0.84 -9.10 -6.13
C SER A 13 1.31 -8.40 -4.85
N LYS A 14 0.74 -8.73 -3.69
CA LYS A 14 0.99 -7.98 -2.45
C LYS A 14 1.78 -8.83 -1.47
N THR A 15 1.13 -9.81 -0.88
CA THR A 15 1.68 -10.68 0.15
C THR A 15 2.93 -11.45 -0.32
N PHE A 16 2.92 -11.89 -1.59
CA PHE A 16 4.01 -12.66 -2.18
C PHE A 16 5.04 -11.81 -2.94
N SER A 17 4.87 -10.49 -3.00
CA SER A 17 5.78 -9.56 -3.72
C SER A 17 6.00 -9.88 -5.20
N LEU A 18 5.08 -10.60 -5.84
CA LEU A 18 5.20 -11.10 -7.22
C LEU A 18 4.14 -10.47 -8.13
N ALA A 19 4.03 -9.14 -8.07
CA ALA A 19 3.05 -8.38 -8.87
C ALA A 19 3.24 -8.54 -10.38
N GLY A 20 4.47 -8.84 -10.83
CA GLY A 20 4.77 -9.08 -12.24
C GLY A 20 4.09 -10.32 -12.83
N LEU A 21 3.79 -11.35 -12.02
CA LEU A 21 3.19 -12.60 -12.49
C LEU A 21 1.71 -12.49 -12.87
N ARG A 22 1.05 -11.37 -12.52
CA ARG A 22 -0.36 -11.13 -12.85
C ARG A 22 -1.34 -12.25 -12.44
N LEU A 23 -0.96 -13.09 -11.48
CA LEU A 23 -1.74 -14.24 -11.05
C LEU A 23 -2.50 -13.96 -9.74
N GLY A 24 -3.75 -14.39 -9.72
CA GLY A 24 -4.62 -14.39 -8.55
C GLY A 24 -5.64 -15.53 -8.62
N TRP A 25 -6.43 -15.67 -7.58
CA TRP A 25 -7.44 -16.72 -7.46
C TRP A 25 -8.66 -16.24 -6.68
N ILE A 26 -9.74 -17.00 -6.84
CA ILE A 26 -11.00 -16.83 -6.13
C ILE A 26 -11.26 -18.15 -5.38
N ALA A 27 -11.53 -18.06 -4.09
CA ALA A 27 -12.07 -19.16 -3.29
C ALA A 27 -13.51 -18.80 -2.91
N ALA A 28 -14.47 -19.60 -3.36
CA ALA A 28 -15.91 -19.34 -3.26
C ALA A 28 -16.71 -20.65 -3.39
N PRO A 29 -18.03 -20.63 -3.11
CA PRO A 29 -18.93 -21.72 -3.45
C PRO A 29 -18.84 -22.15 -4.92
N LEU A 30 -19.05 -23.44 -5.17
CA LEU A 30 -18.82 -24.04 -6.49
C LEU A 30 -19.71 -23.42 -7.58
N ASP A 31 -20.97 -23.14 -7.27
CA ASP A 31 -21.91 -22.47 -8.17
C ASP A 31 -21.41 -21.08 -8.61
N VAL A 32 -20.83 -20.32 -7.68
CA VAL A 32 -20.16 -19.04 -7.97
C VAL A 32 -18.95 -19.25 -8.89
N LEU A 33 -18.10 -20.24 -8.61
CA LEU A 33 -16.91 -20.52 -9.44
C LEU A 33 -17.27 -20.95 -10.86
N VAL A 34 -18.35 -21.72 -11.04
CA VAL A 34 -18.88 -22.08 -12.36
C VAL A 34 -19.32 -20.83 -13.12
N ALA A 35 -20.09 -19.95 -12.47
CA ALA A 35 -20.53 -18.69 -13.08
C ALA A 35 -19.34 -17.79 -13.46
N VAL A 36 -18.33 -17.68 -12.59
CA VAL A 36 -17.09 -16.94 -12.89
C VAL A 36 -16.36 -17.54 -14.09
N SER A 37 -16.26 -18.88 -14.17
CA SER A 37 -15.55 -19.56 -15.27
C SER A 37 -16.20 -19.28 -16.63
N ILE A 38 -17.53 -19.19 -16.69
CA ILE A 38 -18.26 -18.82 -17.93
C ILE A 38 -17.92 -17.40 -18.35
N HIS A 39 -17.82 -16.46 -17.42
CA HIS A 39 -17.49 -15.06 -17.71
C HIS A 39 -16.01 -14.83 -18.01
N ARG A 40 -15.14 -15.75 -17.61
CA ARG A 40 -13.67 -15.60 -17.74
C ARG A 40 -13.23 -15.41 -19.19
N ASP A 41 -13.93 -16.02 -20.14
CA ASP A 41 -13.61 -15.95 -21.57
C ASP A 41 -13.84 -14.55 -22.17
N TYR A 42 -14.67 -13.72 -21.53
CA TYR A 42 -14.89 -12.32 -21.94
C TYR A 42 -13.83 -11.35 -21.40
N ASN A 43 -12.97 -11.80 -20.49
CA ASN A 43 -12.00 -10.93 -19.83
C ASN A 43 -10.56 -11.38 -20.12
N THR A 44 -10.21 -12.61 -19.74
CA THR A 44 -8.81 -13.07 -19.76
C THR A 44 -8.59 -14.43 -20.42
N ILE A 45 -9.62 -15.27 -20.56
CA ILE A 45 -9.55 -16.68 -21.01
C ILE A 45 -8.76 -17.58 -20.05
N SER A 46 -7.50 -17.27 -19.76
CA SER A 46 -6.64 -18.00 -18.83
C SER A 46 -5.55 -17.09 -18.24
N VAL A 47 -4.78 -17.63 -17.30
CA VAL A 47 -3.48 -17.05 -16.91
C VAL A 47 -2.40 -17.48 -17.91
N GLY A 48 -1.27 -16.77 -17.93
CA GLY A 48 -0.11 -17.17 -18.73
C GLY A 48 0.56 -18.42 -18.16
N MET A 49 1.06 -19.32 -19.02
CA MET A 49 1.69 -20.56 -18.57
C MET A 49 2.95 -20.32 -17.72
N LEU A 50 3.77 -19.33 -18.09
CA LEU A 50 4.97 -18.98 -17.32
C LEU A 50 4.60 -18.35 -15.98
N ASP A 51 3.56 -17.51 -15.97
CA ASP A 51 3.04 -16.90 -14.75
C ASP A 51 2.55 -17.95 -13.74
N ASP A 52 1.80 -18.93 -14.24
CA ASP A 52 1.34 -20.08 -13.45
C ASP A 52 2.50 -20.90 -12.90
N TYR A 53 3.47 -21.25 -13.74
CA TYR A 53 4.65 -22.01 -13.34
C TYR A 53 5.46 -21.33 -12.22
N PHE A 54 5.77 -20.04 -12.38
CA PHE A 54 6.49 -19.30 -11.34
C PHE A 54 5.66 -19.07 -10.08
N ALA A 55 4.35 -18.89 -10.22
CA ALA A 55 3.46 -18.75 -9.07
C ALA A 55 3.35 -20.06 -8.27
N ALA A 56 3.24 -21.20 -8.94
CA ALA A 56 3.21 -22.52 -8.31
C ALA A 56 4.47 -22.75 -7.46
N MET A 57 5.66 -22.53 -8.05
CA MET A 57 6.94 -22.63 -7.31
C MET A 57 7.01 -21.68 -6.10
N ALA A 58 6.50 -20.46 -6.24
CA ALA A 58 6.45 -19.50 -5.14
C ALA A 58 5.47 -19.94 -4.03
N LEU A 59 4.33 -20.53 -4.39
CA LEU A 59 3.34 -21.03 -3.44
C LEU A 59 3.83 -22.28 -2.69
N GLU A 60 4.58 -23.16 -3.34
CA GLU A 60 5.26 -24.31 -2.71
C GLU A 60 6.29 -23.88 -1.67
N THR A 61 6.88 -22.69 -1.83
CA THR A 61 7.88 -22.12 -0.92
C THR A 61 7.37 -20.91 -0.14
N LYS A 62 6.05 -20.75 -0.03
CA LYS A 62 5.38 -19.56 0.50
C LYS A 62 5.90 -19.08 1.84
N ASP A 63 6.21 -19.98 2.76
CA ASP A 63 6.58 -19.61 4.14
C ASP A 63 7.85 -18.76 4.17
N LYS A 64 8.81 -19.02 3.28
CA LYS A 64 10.03 -18.22 3.13
C LYS A 64 9.72 -16.81 2.62
N ILE A 65 8.83 -16.70 1.63
CA ILE A 65 8.41 -15.43 1.05
C ILE A 65 7.63 -14.62 2.09
N LEU A 66 6.70 -15.26 2.81
CA LEU A 66 5.89 -14.64 3.85
C LEU A 66 6.75 -14.14 5.01
N ALA A 67 7.71 -14.94 5.49
CA ALA A 67 8.63 -14.54 6.54
C ALA A 67 9.42 -13.28 6.17
N ARG A 68 9.96 -13.23 4.93
CA ARG A 68 10.63 -12.04 4.40
C ARG A 68 9.70 -10.83 4.36
N SER A 69 8.51 -10.98 3.78
CA SER A 69 7.53 -9.89 3.67
C SER A 69 7.10 -9.35 5.04
N GLN A 70 6.91 -10.23 6.02
CA GLN A 70 6.57 -9.87 7.40
C GLN A 70 7.70 -9.13 8.08
N GLN A 71 8.94 -9.58 7.93
CA GLN A 71 10.11 -8.89 8.50
C GLN A 71 10.20 -7.44 7.99
N ILE A 72 10.03 -7.24 6.67
CA ILE A 72 10.05 -5.90 6.06
C ILE A 72 8.90 -5.06 6.60
N THR A 73 7.67 -5.58 6.53
CA THR A 73 6.47 -4.79 6.88
C THR A 73 6.40 -4.44 8.36
N LEU A 74 6.73 -5.36 9.25
CA LEU A 74 6.75 -5.11 10.70
C LEU A 74 7.87 -4.13 11.09
N GLY A 75 9.07 -4.31 10.52
CA GLY A 75 10.19 -3.41 10.76
C GLY A 75 9.89 -1.99 10.27
N ASN A 76 9.37 -1.86 9.05
CA ASN A 76 9.03 -0.57 8.47
C ASN A 76 7.82 0.10 9.13
N LEU A 77 6.86 -0.68 9.65
CA LEU A 77 5.78 -0.12 10.45
C LEU A 77 6.32 0.53 11.72
N ALA A 78 7.32 -0.07 12.38
CA ALA A 78 7.96 0.55 13.54
C ALA A 78 8.68 1.86 13.18
N ILE A 79 9.34 1.92 12.02
CA ILE A 79 9.98 3.14 11.50
C ILE A 79 8.92 4.23 11.26
N LEU A 80 7.83 3.90 10.56
CA LEU A 80 6.76 4.84 10.27
C LEU A 80 6.06 5.33 11.53
N ASP A 81 5.82 4.44 12.50
CA ASP A 81 5.20 4.76 13.79
C ASP A 81 6.03 5.75 14.61
N ALA A 82 7.35 5.51 14.70
CA ALA A 82 8.26 6.44 15.36
C ALA A 82 8.26 7.82 14.66
N TRP A 83 8.33 7.83 13.33
CA TRP A 83 8.28 9.08 12.57
C TRP A 83 6.96 9.84 12.77
N VAL A 84 5.80 9.17 12.74
CA VAL A 84 4.51 9.84 12.99
C VAL A 84 4.44 10.40 14.41
N ALA A 85 5.03 9.73 15.40
CA ALA A 85 5.08 10.23 16.78
C ALA A 85 5.91 11.52 16.92
N ASP A 86 6.94 11.67 16.08
CA ASP A 86 7.85 12.83 16.08
C ASP A 86 7.35 13.99 15.18
N GLU A 87 6.28 13.82 14.41
CA GLU A 87 5.76 14.80 13.46
C GLU A 87 4.43 15.42 13.92
N PRO A 88 4.43 16.63 14.51
CA PRO A 88 3.23 17.22 15.13
C PRO A 88 2.08 17.49 14.14
N SER A 89 2.41 17.71 12.87
CA SER A 89 1.44 18.00 11.81
C SER A 89 0.86 16.74 11.16
N MET A 90 1.25 15.56 11.64
CA MET A 90 0.84 14.27 11.10
C MET A 90 0.22 13.39 12.19
N SER A 91 -0.80 12.64 11.82
CA SER A 91 -1.38 11.62 12.70
C SER A 91 -1.93 10.46 11.89
N TYR A 92 -2.14 9.31 12.52
CA TYR A 92 -2.78 8.18 11.87
C TYR A 92 -3.42 7.21 12.85
N VAL A 93 -4.24 6.31 12.32
CA VAL A 93 -4.62 5.09 13.03
C VAL A 93 -3.60 4.03 12.66
N LYS A 94 -2.74 3.65 13.62
CA LYS A 94 -1.69 2.65 13.41
C LYS A 94 -2.29 1.37 12.81
N PRO A 95 -1.85 0.95 11.60
CA PRO A 95 -2.37 -0.25 10.98
C PRO A 95 -1.94 -1.49 11.77
N LYS A 96 -2.84 -2.46 11.90
CA LYS A 96 -2.55 -3.75 12.56
C LYS A 96 -1.73 -4.69 11.69
N ALA A 97 -1.85 -4.55 10.37
CA ALA A 97 -1.18 -5.33 9.35
C ALA A 97 -1.27 -4.61 8.00
N GLY A 98 -0.64 -5.18 6.97
CA GLY A 98 -0.72 -4.71 5.60
C GLY A 98 0.56 -4.02 5.13
N THR A 99 0.46 -3.28 4.04
CA THR A 99 1.60 -2.68 3.34
C THR A 99 1.47 -1.17 3.15
N THR A 100 0.36 -0.60 3.61
CA THR A 100 0.01 0.82 3.45
C THR A 100 -0.62 1.38 4.71
N ALA A 101 -0.46 2.68 4.94
CA ALA A 101 -1.14 3.44 5.98
C ALA A 101 -1.77 4.70 5.40
N LEU A 102 -2.78 5.24 6.08
CA LEU A 102 -3.35 6.55 5.80
C LEU A 102 -2.88 7.54 6.87
N LEU A 103 -2.19 8.58 6.45
CA LEU A 103 -1.70 9.68 7.27
C LEU A 103 -2.66 10.86 7.12
N LYS A 104 -3.13 11.42 8.22
CA LYS A 104 -3.84 12.69 8.26
C LYS A 104 -2.82 13.80 8.47
N TYR A 105 -2.93 14.88 7.69
CA TYR A 105 -2.09 16.07 7.86
C TYR A 105 -2.93 17.28 8.29
N ASP A 106 -2.31 18.21 9.00
CA ASP A 106 -2.96 19.41 9.53
C ASP A 106 -2.52 20.68 8.77
N PHE A 107 -2.84 20.73 7.48
CA PHE A 107 -2.63 21.91 6.64
C PHE A 107 -3.88 22.17 5.81
N ASP A 108 -4.26 23.44 5.67
CA ASP A 108 -5.34 23.87 4.76
C ASP A 108 -4.84 23.86 3.30
N MET A 109 -4.60 22.66 2.80
CA MET A 109 -4.08 22.40 1.46
C MET A 109 -4.76 21.15 0.89
N PRO A 110 -5.25 21.17 -0.36
CA PRO A 110 -5.74 19.96 -1.01
C PRO A 110 -4.66 18.88 -1.09
N SER A 111 -5.00 17.63 -0.78
CA SER A 111 -4.06 16.50 -0.72
C SER A 111 -3.34 16.27 -2.02
N ARG A 112 -4.00 16.55 -3.16
CA ARG A 112 -3.38 16.48 -4.48
C ARG A 112 -2.24 17.48 -4.62
N ASP A 113 -2.45 18.72 -4.20
CA ASP A 113 -1.46 19.78 -4.29
C ASP A 113 -0.32 19.53 -3.32
N PHE A 114 -0.62 19.05 -2.11
CA PHE A 114 0.38 18.57 -1.16
C PHE A 114 1.30 17.51 -1.79
N CYS A 115 0.72 16.46 -2.38
CA CYS A 115 1.48 15.39 -3.02
C CYS A 115 2.34 15.88 -4.19
N ILE A 116 1.81 16.79 -5.01
CA ILE A 116 2.54 17.36 -6.15
C ILE A 116 3.72 18.19 -5.66
N GLN A 117 3.50 19.08 -4.68
CA GLN A 117 4.57 19.93 -4.13
C GLN A 117 5.66 19.08 -3.45
N LEU A 118 5.27 18.09 -2.64
CA LEU A 118 6.20 17.16 -2.01
C LEU A 118 7.06 16.45 -3.06
N LEU A 119 6.44 15.93 -4.12
CA LEU A 119 7.14 15.23 -5.18
C LEU A 119 8.11 16.15 -5.92
N GLN A 120 7.67 17.35 -6.29
CA GLN A 120 8.51 18.32 -7.02
C GLN A 120 9.72 18.78 -6.21
N GLN A 121 9.55 19.01 -4.90
CA GLN A 121 10.60 19.54 -4.05
C GLN A 121 11.58 18.47 -3.56
N THR A 122 11.11 17.23 -3.34
CA THR A 122 11.89 16.21 -2.63
C THR A 122 12.11 14.92 -3.40
N GLY A 123 11.30 14.68 -4.43
CA GLY A 123 11.19 13.40 -5.14
C GLY A 123 10.38 12.34 -4.39
N VAL A 124 9.81 12.63 -3.22
CA VAL A 124 9.00 11.68 -2.44
C VAL A 124 7.58 11.63 -2.99
N MET A 125 7.08 10.42 -3.22
CA MET A 125 5.73 10.19 -3.76
C MET A 125 4.82 9.54 -2.71
N PHE A 126 3.77 10.27 -2.33
CA PHE A 126 2.59 9.72 -1.65
C PHE A 126 1.39 9.70 -2.60
N THR A 127 0.34 8.96 -2.23
CA THR A 127 -0.94 9.03 -2.96
C THR A 127 -1.89 9.99 -2.24
N PRO A 128 -2.47 10.99 -2.93
CA PRO A 128 -3.37 11.95 -2.31
C PRO A 128 -4.67 11.27 -1.86
N GLY A 129 -5.20 11.67 -0.70
CA GLY A 129 -6.43 11.10 -0.13
C GLY A 129 -7.67 11.34 -0.97
N SER A 130 -7.70 12.41 -1.78
CA SER A 130 -8.81 12.74 -2.68
C SER A 130 -9.16 11.61 -3.66
N VAL A 131 -8.20 10.79 -4.12
CA VAL A 131 -8.49 9.63 -5.00
C VAL A 131 -9.16 8.46 -4.28
N MET A 132 -9.22 8.53 -2.94
CA MET A 132 -9.93 7.59 -2.07
C MET A 132 -11.13 8.27 -1.38
N HIS A 133 -11.51 9.47 -1.82
CA HIS A 133 -12.55 10.31 -1.19
C HIS A 133 -12.27 10.66 0.28
N MET A 134 -10.99 10.83 0.63
CA MET A 134 -10.52 11.15 1.98
C MET A 134 -9.63 12.40 1.94
N GLU A 135 -10.20 13.56 1.61
CA GLU A 135 -9.44 14.83 1.62
C GLU A 135 -8.84 15.10 3.02
N GLY A 136 -7.65 15.71 3.06
CA GLY A 136 -6.89 15.86 4.30
C GLY A 136 -6.10 14.61 4.73
N TRP A 137 -6.09 13.56 3.90
CA TRP A 137 -5.31 12.34 4.12
C TRP A 137 -4.33 12.06 2.97
N LEU A 138 -3.33 11.23 3.24
CA LEU A 138 -2.30 10.77 2.31
C LEU A 138 -2.09 9.27 2.53
N ARG A 139 -1.99 8.48 1.46
CA ARG A 139 -1.61 7.07 1.57
C ARG A 139 -0.11 6.92 1.35
N VAL A 140 0.55 6.32 2.32
CA VAL A 140 1.96 5.90 2.26
C VAL A 140 2.04 4.38 2.13
N GLY A 141 2.91 3.90 1.24
CA GLY A 141 3.33 2.51 1.20
C GLY A 141 4.62 2.35 1.98
N TYR A 142 4.69 1.37 2.88
CA TYR A 142 5.85 1.13 3.74
C TYR A 142 6.43 -0.28 3.58
N ALA A 143 6.00 -1.04 2.57
CA ALA A 143 6.50 -2.40 2.30
C ALA A 143 7.65 -2.43 1.28
N ASN A 144 8.51 -1.42 1.32
CA ASN A 144 9.68 -1.24 0.45
C ASN A 144 10.99 -1.43 1.24
N ASP A 145 12.13 -1.15 0.60
CA ASP A 145 13.42 -1.14 1.28
C ASP A 145 13.41 -0.17 2.48
N PRO A 146 13.85 -0.60 3.69
CA PRO A 146 13.84 0.24 4.89
C PRO A 146 14.60 1.57 4.74
N GLU A 147 15.71 1.58 4.01
CA GLU A 147 16.54 2.79 3.85
C GLU A 147 15.87 3.82 2.91
N ILE A 148 15.14 3.33 1.91
CA ILE A 148 14.29 4.20 1.07
C ILE A 148 13.20 4.83 1.93
N LEU A 149 12.56 4.06 2.83
CA LEU A 149 11.55 4.59 3.73
C LEU A 149 12.12 5.65 4.67
N ARG A 150 13.24 5.38 5.35
CA ARG A 150 13.90 6.35 6.25
C ARG A 150 14.25 7.64 5.53
N THR A 151 14.91 7.53 4.37
CA THR A 151 15.31 8.68 3.57
C THR A 151 14.11 9.48 3.07
N GLY A 152 13.05 8.78 2.65
CA GLY A 152 11.81 9.41 2.21
C GLY A 152 11.11 10.19 3.34
N LEU A 153 10.96 9.58 4.51
CA LEU A 153 10.33 10.20 5.67
C LEU A 153 11.12 11.42 6.17
N ALA A 154 12.46 11.35 6.22
CA ALA A 154 13.29 12.50 6.58
C ALA A 154 13.11 13.70 5.62
N LYS A 155 12.95 13.43 4.32
CA LYS A 155 12.62 14.48 3.34
C LYS A 155 11.22 15.06 3.55
N VAL A 156 10.25 14.23 3.94
CA VAL A 156 8.90 14.69 4.27
C VAL A 156 8.95 15.62 5.48
N SER A 157 9.68 15.27 6.54
CA SER A 157 9.90 16.16 7.70
C SER A 157 10.40 17.55 7.29
N GLY A 158 11.41 17.60 6.41
CA GLY A 158 11.93 18.87 5.89
C GLY A 158 10.89 19.67 5.10
N PHE A 159 10.07 19.01 4.29
CA PHE A 159 8.96 19.64 3.57
C PHE A 159 7.89 20.19 4.52
N LEU A 160 7.51 19.44 5.54
CA LEU A 160 6.53 19.84 6.55
C LEU A 160 6.99 21.06 7.35
N ALA A 161 8.26 21.09 7.76
CA ALA A 161 8.84 22.25 8.43
C ALA A 161 8.78 23.51 7.55
N GLY A 162 9.01 23.38 6.24
CA GLY A 162 8.88 24.47 5.28
C GLY A 162 7.44 24.99 5.15
N LEU A 163 6.45 24.08 5.12
CA LEU A 163 5.03 24.46 5.09
C LEU A 163 4.60 25.20 6.37
N ALA A 164 5.06 24.75 7.54
CA ALA A 164 4.76 25.37 8.81
C ALA A 164 5.33 26.81 8.92
N ALA A 165 6.56 27.02 8.42
CA ALA A 165 7.17 28.35 8.39
C ALA A 165 6.38 29.35 7.52
N ASN A 166 5.85 28.90 6.38
CA ASN A 166 5.11 29.75 5.45
C ASN A 166 3.67 30.05 5.91
N SER A 167 3.06 29.14 6.67
CA SER A 167 1.72 29.36 7.23
C SER A 167 1.74 30.31 8.43
N GLY A 168 2.85 30.37 9.17
CA GLY A 168 3.06 31.35 10.24
C GLY A 168 3.39 32.78 9.78
N SER A 169 3.78 33.00 8.52
CA SER A 169 4.09 34.35 7.99
C SER A 169 2.88 35.06 7.35
N ALA A 170 1.72 34.41 7.31
CA ALA A 170 0.49 34.92 6.72
C ALA A 170 -0.54 35.41 7.76
N ALA A 171 -0.15 35.46 9.04
CA ALA A 171 -0.91 36.04 10.16
C ALA A 171 -0.21 37.31 10.67
#